data_AF-A0A6H9RVV4-F1
#
_entry.id   AF-A0A6H9RVV4-F1
#
_cell.length_a   1.000
_cell.length_b   1.000
_cell.length_c   1.000
_cell.angle_alpha   90.00
_cell.angle_beta   90.00
_cell.angle_gamma   90.00
#
_symmetry.space_group_name_H-M   'P 1'
#
loop_
_entity.id
_entity.type
_entity.pdbx_description
1 polymer ?
#
loop_
_entity_poly.entity_id
_entity_poly.type
_entity_poly.pdbx_seq_one_letter_code
_entity_poly.pdbx_strand_id
1 'polypeptide(L)'
;MSTNHRTSRFFAFALMTVLLAAGGFGYWKSRHDRLPEGLSMGNGRLEATEVQIASKTPGRLAEVHVDEGDNVIKGQVLARMDTRTLEAQRNQAEAEVVRARQNLAATEANVQLRQSEQLLAHQELKRTQELFKRGYASG
;
A
#
# COMPACT_ATOMS: atom_id res chain seq x y z
N MET A 1 1.09 24.75 -94.53
CA MET A 1 0.61 24.46 -93.17
C MET A 1 -0.57 23.49 -93.29
N SER A 2 -0.38 22.19 -93.07
CA SER A 2 -1.49 21.28 -92.78
C SER A 2 -0.97 20.00 -92.12
N THR A 3 -1.55 19.67 -90.97
CA THR A 3 -1.08 18.67 -90.00
C THR A 3 -1.80 17.34 -90.20
N ASN A 4 -1.05 16.24 -90.01
CA ASN A 4 -1.46 14.86 -90.25
C ASN A 4 -2.64 14.40 -89.35
N HIS A 5 -3.82 14.21 -89.93
CA HIS A 5 -5.02 13.76 -89.20
C HIS A 5 -5.13 12.24 -88.95
N ARG A 6 -4.17 11.42 -89.40
CA ARG A 6 -4.19 9.96 -89.14
C ARG A 6 -3.65 9.58 -87.76
N THR A 7 -2.66 10.29 -87.22
CA THR A 7 -2.06 10.01 -85.89
C THR A 7 -2.93 10.50 -84.74
N SER A 8 -3.74 11.54 -84.96
CA SER A 8 -4.68 12.09 -83.96
C SER A 8 -5.76 11.09 -83.53
N ARG A 9 -6.24 10.22 -84.43
CA ARG A 9 -7.23 9.18 -84.08
C ARG A 9 -6.62 8.09 -83.21
N PHE A 10 -5.38 7.69 -83.46
CA PHE A 10 -4.66 6.72 -82.61
C PHE A 10 -4.37 7.30 -81.22
N PHE A 11 -4.02 8.58 -81.12
CA PHE A 11 -3.88 9.26 -79.83
C PHE A 11 -5.21 9.34 -79.07
N ALA A 12 -6.33 9.61 -79.77
CA ALA A 12 -7.66 9.62 -79.15
C ALA A 12 -8.08 8.23 -78.63
N PHE A 13 -7.81 7.16 -79.39
CA PHE A 13 -8.07 5.79 -78.94
C PHE A 13 -7.18 5.40 -77.76
N ALA A 14 -5.89 5.76 -77.76
CA ALA A 14 -4.99 5.51 -76.63
C ALA A 14 -5.42 6.27 -75.37
N LEU A 15 -5.91 7.51 -75.50
CA LEU A 15 -6.43 8.28 -74.38
C LEU A 15 -7.71 7.65 -73.80
N MET A 16 -8.58 7.15 -74.67
CA MET A 16 -9.82 6.48 -74.28
C MET A 16 -9.57 5.16 -73.56
N THR A 17 -8.61 4.35 -74.01
CA THR A 17 -8.25 3.09 -73.33
C THR A 17 -7.61 3.35 -71.97
N VAL A 18 -6.77 4.39 -71.84
CA VAL A 18 -6.20 4.80 -70.55
C VAL A 18 -7.30 5.29 -69.59
N LEU A 19 -8.27 6.06 -70.07
CA LEU A 19 -9.41 6.51 -69.25
C LEU A 19 -10.29 5.34 -68.79
N LEU A 20 -10.56 4.38 -69.67
CA LEU A 20 -11.31 3.17 -69.33
C LEU A 20 -10.55 2.28 -68.35
N ALA A 21 -9.23 2.14 -68.51
CA ALA A 21 -8.38 1.39 -67.59
C ALA A 21 -8.30 2.07 -66.21
N ALA A 22 -8.15 3.39 -66.16
CA ALA A 22 -8.14 4.16 -64.92
C ALA A 22 -9.50 4.10 -64.21
N GLY A 23 -10.61 4.23 -64.95
CA GLY A 23 -11.96 4.10 -64.43
C GLY A 23 -12.25 2.69 -63.92
N GLY A 24 -11.85 1.66 -64.66
CA GLY A 24 -11.98 0.26 -64.28
C GLY A 24 -11.13 -0.10 -63.05
N PHE A 25 -9.89 0.39 -62.98
CA PHE A 25 -9.01 0.20 -61.84
C PHE A 25 -9.55 0.92 -60.59
N GLY A 26 -10.05 2.15 -60.74
CA GLY A 26 -10.72 2.88 -59.66
C GLY A 26 -11.98 2.16 -59.15
N TYR A 27 -12.78 1.61 -60.05
CA TYR A 27 -13.97 0.83 -59.70
C TYR A 27 -13.63 -0.49 -59.00
N TRP A 28 -12.60 -1.20 -59.48
CA TRP A 28 -12.12 -2.45 -58.89
C TRP A 28 -11.54 -2.23 -57.49
N LYS A 29 -10.75 -1.17 -57.30
CA LYS A 29 -10.22 -0.77 -56.00
C LYS A 29 -11.34 -0.37 -55.03
N SER A 30 -12.33 0.39 -55.50
CA SER A 30 -13.48 0.80 -54.69
C SER A 30 -14.39 -0.36 -54.26
N ARG A 31 -14.35 -1.51 -54.95
CA ARG A 31 -15.03 -2.73 -54.50
C ARG A 31 -14.21 -3.56 -53.51
N HIS A 32 -12.88 -3.51 -53.56
CA HIS A 32 -12.02 -4.27 -52.63
C HIS A 32 -11.86 -3.59 -51.27
N ASP A 33 -11.95 -2.25 -51.21
CA ASP A 33 -11.80 -1.48 -49.96
C ASP A 33 -13.09 -1.40 -49.11
N ARG A 34 -14.17 -2.10 -49.50
CA ARG A 34 -15.41 -2.14 -48.73
C ARG A 34 -15.35 -3.24 -47.69
N LEU A 35 -14.97 -2.87 -46.48
CA LEU A 35 -15.10 -3.72 -45.29
C LEU A 35 -16.55 -4.26 -45.20
N PRO A 36 -16.77 -5.56 -44.89
CA PRO A 36 -18.11 -6.15 -44.79
C PRO A 36 -19.01 -5.35 -43.83
N GLU A 37 -20.30 -5.23 -44.16
CA GLU A 37 -21.28 -4.55 -43.32
C GLU A 37 -21.30 -5.17 -41.91
N GLY A 38 -21.01 -4.36 -40.88
CA GLY A 38 -20.92 -4.78 -39.47
C GLY A 38 -19.51 -4.80 -38.87
N LEU A 39 -18.45 -4.68 -39.69
CA LEU A 39 -17.06 -4.57 -39.20
C LEU A 39 -16.60 -3.11 -39.24
N SER A 40 -16.73 -2.42 -38.11
CA SER A 40 -16.15 -1.09 -37.91
C SER A 40 -14.72 -1.22 -37.39
N MET A 41 -13.75 -0.69 -38.14
CA MET A 41 -12.35 -0.64 -37.70
C MET A 41 -12.16 0.61 -36.81
N GLY A 42 -12.27 0.42 -35.51
CA GLY A 42 -12.00 1.44 -34.50
C GLY A 42 -10.90 0.97 -33.55
N ASN A 43 -9.91 1.83 -33.28
CA ASN A 43 -8.96 1.57 -32.21
C ASN A 43 -9.69 1.72 -30.86
N GLY A 44 -10.08 0.60 -30.26
CA GLY A 44 -10.56 0.58 -28.88
C GLY A 44 -9.40 0.76 -27.92
N ARG A 45 -9.52 1.71 -26.99
CA ARG A 45 -8.57 1.89 -25.89
C ARG A 45 -9.23 1.45 -24.60
N LEU A 46 -8.75 0.35 -24.04
CA LEU A 46 -9.15 -0.11 -22.72
C LEU A 46 -8.27 0.60 -21.70
N GLU A 47 -8.88 1.41 -20.84
CA GLU A 47 -8.20 2.10 -19.75
C GLU A 47 -8.50 1.36 -18.45
N ALA A 48 -7.46 0.91 -17.75
CA ALA A 48 -7.56 0.27 -16.45
C ALA A 48 -6.82 1.12 -15.41
N THR A 49 -7.42 1.33 -14.25
CA THR A 49 -6.73 1.98 -13.13
C THR A 49 -5.88 0.95 -12.42
N GLU A 50 -4.57 1.03 -12.62
CA GLU A 50 -3.61 0.18 -11.91
C GLU A 50 -3.20 0.82 -10.59
N VAL A 51 -3.22 0.04 -9.51
CA VAL A 51 -2.75 0.47 -8.19
C VAL A 51 -1.74 -0.55 -7.70
N GLN A 52 -0.53 -0.09 -7.42
CA GLN A 52 0.52 -0.92 -6.82
C GLN A 52 0.35 -0.95 -5.30
N ILE A 53 0.20 -2.14 -4.75
CA ILE A 53 0.06 -2.36 -3.30
C ILE A 53 1.41 -2.83 -2.76
N ALA A 54 1.97 -2.09 -1.81
CA ALA A 54 3.24 -2.41 -1.17
C ALA A 54 3.11 -2.45 0.36
N SER A 55 3.89 -3.33 1.00
CA SER A 55 3.98 -3.38 2.45
C SER A 55 4.72 -2.17 3.01
N LYS A 56 4.19 -1.57 4.08
CA LYS A 56 4.84 -0.43 4.77
C LYS A 56 6.19 -0.80 5.40
N THR A 57 6.32 -2.03 5.89
CA THR A 57 7.51 -2.52 6.58
C THR A 57 8.08 -3.69 5.80
N PRO A 58 9.41 -3.75 5.58
CA PRO A 58 10.03 -4.90 4.93
C PRO A 58 9.88 -6.14 5.81
N GLY A 59 9.55 -7.27 5.19
CA GLY A 59 9.35 -8.52 5.90
C GLY A 59 9.19 -9.68 4.93
N ARG A 60 9.23 -10.90 5.46
CA ARG A 60 8.96 -12.10 4.67
C ARG A 60 7.45 -12.35 4.62
N LEU A 61 6.94 -12.75 3.47
CA LEU A 61 5.55 -13.23 3.35
C LEU A 61 5.44 -14.61 4.03
N ALA A 62 4.45 -14.76 4.90
CA ALA A 62 4.07 -16.03 5.49
C ALA A 62 3.05 -16.75 4.59
N GLU A 63 2.02 -16.02 4.15
CA GLU A 63 0.90 -16.57 3.38
C GLU A 63 0.41 -15.54 2.35
N VAL A 64 -0.07 -16.02 1.20
CA VAL A 64 -0.77 -15.25 0.19
C VAL A 64 -2.14 -15.88 0.01
N HIS A 65 -3.20 -15.07 -0.02
CA HIS A 65 -4.60 -15.52 0.02
C HIS A 65 -5.35 -15.31 -1.30
N VAL A 66 -4.69 -14.78 -2.33
CA VAL A 66 -5.31 -14.43 -3.62
C VAL A 66 -4.36 -14.78 -4.76
N ASP A 67 -4.94 -15.19 -5.88
CA ASP A 67 -4.21 -15.48 -7.12
C ASP A 67 -4.47 -14.40 -8.19
N GLU A 68 -3.69 -14.44 -9.27
CA GLU A 68 -3.85 -13.52 -10.39
C GLU A 68 -5.21 -13.67 -11.07
N GLY A 69 -5.96 -12.57 -11.18
CA GLY A 69 -7.30 -12.55 -11.77
C GLY A 69 -8.45 -12.68 -10.76
N ASP A 70 -8.16 -12.90 -9.48
CA ASP A 70 -9.18 -12.96 -8.43
C ASP A 70 -9.82 -11.58 -8.18
N ASN A 71 -11.14 -11.59 -7.98
CA ASN A 71 -11.88 -10.40 -7.57
C ASN A 71 -11.71 -10.17 -6.06
N VAL A 72 -11.26 -8.97 -5.68
CA VAL A 72 -11.02 -8.59 -4.28
C VAL A 72 -11.87 -7.40 -3.87
N ILE A 73 -12.27 -7.36 -2.61
CA ILE A 73 -13.03 -6.24 -2.03
C ILE A 73 -12.16 -5.35 -1.14
N LYS A 74 -12.58 -4.09 -0.96
CA LYS A 74 -11.86 -3.14 -0.09
C LYS A 74 -11.75 -3.67 1.35
N GLY A 75 -10.53 -3.70 1.87
CA GLY A 75 -10.24 -4.16 3.24
C GLY A 75 -9.99 -5.66 3.37
N GLN A 76 -10.06 -6.41 2.27
CA GLN A 76 -9.68 -7.82 2.25
C GLN A 76 -8.18 -7.98 2.50
N VAL A 77 -7.83 -8.98 3.32
CA VAL A 77 -6.43 -9.36 3.55
C VAL A 77 -5.93 -10.17 2.36
N LEU A 78 -4.99 -9.60 1.60
CA LEU A 78 -4.44 -10.25 0.41
C LEU A 78 -3.27 -11.18 0.74
N ALA A 79 -2.46 -10.80 1.73
CA ALA A 79 -1.30 -11.57 2.17
C ALA A 79 -0.98 -11.27 3.63
N ARG A 80 -0.31 -12.21 4.30
CA ARG A 80 0.14 -12.09 5.68
C ARG A 80 1.65 -12.16 5.74
N MET A 81 2.27 -11.25 6.49
CA MET A 81 3.72 -11.27 6.74
C MET A 81 4.07 -12.16 7.94
N ASP A 82 5.30 -12.69 7.96
CA ASP A 82 5.87 -13.39 9.10
C ASP A 82 6.20 -12.40 10.22
N THR A 83 5.39 -12.41 11.28
CA THR A 83 5.46 -11.48 12.41
C THR A 83 6.14 -12.07 13.65
N ARG A 84 6.74 -13.27 13.59
CA ARG A 84 7.27 -13.96 14.78
C ARG A 84 8.28 -13.13 15.57
N THR A 85 9.18 -12.43 14.88
CA THR A 85 10.16 -11.53 15.52
C THR A 85 9.48 -10.33 16.17
N LEU A 86 8.46 -9.75 15.51
CA LEU A 86 7.71 -8.60 16.04
C LEU A 86 6.88 -9.01 17.26
N GLU A 87 6.27 -10.19 17.25
CA GLU A 87 5.55 -10.76 18.39
C GLU A 87 6.48 -11.02 19.56
N ALA A 88 7.67 -11.58 19.32
CA ALA A 88 8.67 -11.78 20.36
C ALA A 88 9.10 -10.44 21.00
N GLN A 89 9.38 -9.42 20.18
CA GLN A 89 9.72 -8.07 20.65
C GLN A 89 8.58 -7.45 21.46
N ARG A 90 7.34 -7.58 20.98
CA ARG A 90 6.15 -7.12 21.70
C ARG A 90 6.03 -7.79 23.07
N ASN A 91 6.16 -9.11 23.13
CA ASN A 91 6.07 -9.86 24.38
C ASN A 91 7.19 -9.47 25.36
N GLN A 92 8.41 -9.24 24.85
CA GLN A 92 9.50 -8.74 25.67
C GLN A 92 9.19 -7.35 26.26
N ALA A 93 8.69 -6.42 25.45
CA ALA A 93 8.31 -5.08 25.88
C ALA A 93 7.16 -5.12 26.90
N GLU A 94 6.16 -5.96 26.69
CA GLU A 94 5.07 -6.17 27.66
C GLU A 94 5.59 -6.69 29.00
N ALA A 95 6.53 -7.65 28.98
CA ALA A 95 7.17 -8.15 30.19
C ALA A 95 8.02 -7.06 30.90
N GLU A 96 8.69 -6.19 30.16
CA GLU A 96 9.41 -5.04 30.71
C GLU A 96 8.47 -4.07 31.44
N VAL A 97 7.29 -3.78 30.87
CA VAL A 97 6.27 -2.95 31.50
C VAL A 97 5.77 -3.59 32.80
N VAL A 98 5.53 -4.90 32.81
CA VAL A 98 5.12 -5.62 34.03
C VAL A 98 6.20 -5.53 35.11
N ARG A 99 7.46 -5.78 34.75
CA ARG A 99 8.59 -5.64 35.69
C ARG A 99 8.69 -4.23 36.26
N ALA A 100 8.56 -3.20 35.42
CA ALA A 100 8.59 -1.81 35.86
C ALA A 100 7.47 -1.50 36.87
N ARG A 101 6.25 -2.00 36.63
CA ARG A 101 5.12 -1.84 37.56
C ARG A 101 5.37 -2.55 38.89
N GLN A 102 5.92 -3.75 38.86
CA GLN A 102 6.27 -4.49 40.08
C GLN A 102 7.36 -3.77 40.89
N ASN A 103 8.37 -3.22 40.22
CA ASN A 103 9.42 -2.44 40.86
C ASN A 103 8.86 -1.15 41.49
N LEU A 104 7.92 -0.49 40.82
CA LEU A 104 7.22 0.67 41.38
C LEU A 104 6.47 0.29 42.66
N ALA A 105 5.65 -0.77 42.61
CA ALA A 105 4.90 -1.23 43.78
C ALA A 105 5.81 -1.64 44.96
N ALA A 106 6.93 -2.32 44.67
CA ALA A 106 7.92 -2.67 45.69
C ALA A 106 8.58 -1.41 46.29
N THR A 107 8.86 -0.40 45.46
CA THR A 107 9.44 0.86 45.92
C THR A 107 8.45 1.66 46.78
N GLU A 108 7.17 1.69 46.38
CA GLU A 108 6.10 2.30 47.17
C GLU A 108 5.93 1.63 48.54
N ALA A 109 5.94 0.30 48.57
CA ALA A 109 5.90 -0.46 49.84
C ALA A 109 7.11 -0.13 50.73
N ASN A 110 8.31 -0.03 50.15
CA ASN A 110 9.51 0.39 50.90
C ASN A 110 9.37 1.82 51.44
N VAL A 111 8.82 2.76 50.67
CA VAL A 111 8.56 4.13 51.14
C VAL A 111 7.59 4.14 52.32
N GLN A 112 6.50 3.36 52.26
CA GLN A 112 5.54 3.25 53.35
C GLN A 112 6.17 2.65 54.63
N LEU A 113 7.03 1.64 54.48
CA LEU A 113 7.78 1.07 55.60
C LEU A 113 8.69 2.13 56.24
N ARG A 114 9.47 2.86 55.44
CA ARG A 114 10.35 3.93 55.93
C ARG A 114 9.59 5.05 56.64
N GLN A 115 8.42 5.43 56.13
CA GLN A 115 7.57 6.43 56.78
C GLN A 115 7.07 5.94 58.15
N SER A 116 6.72 4.66 58.26
CA SER A 116 6.29 4.05 59.53
C SER A 116 7.43 4.00 60.55
N GLU A 117 8.63 3.60 60.12
CA GLU A 117 9.85 3.62 60.94
C GLU A 117 10.18 5.04 61.43
N GLN A 118 10.09 6.04 60.55
CA GLN A 118 10.31 7.44 60.90
C GLN A 118 9.31 7.92 61.97
N LEU A 119 8.03 7.56 61.82
CA LEU A 119 6.98 7.94 62.77
C LEU A 119 7.21 7.31 64.15
N LEU A 120 7.56 6.03 64.19
CA LEU A 120 7.91 5.34 65.43
C LEU A 120 9.11 5.98 66.12
N ALA A 121 10.19 6.27 65.37
CA ALA A 121 11.38 6.94 65.90
C ALA A 121 11.06 8.33 66.49
N HIS A 122 10.15 9.09 65.86
CA HIS A 122 9.69 10.37 66.41
C HIS A 122 8.89 10.20 67.71
N GLN A 123 8.04 9.18 67.80
CA GLN A 123 7.28 8.87 69.01
C GLN A 123 8.19 8.43 70.16
N GLU A 124 9.17 7.56 69.88
CA GLU A 124 10.19 7.11 70.83
C GLU A 124 10.99 8.29 71.38
N LEU A 125 11.42 9.21 70.50
CA LEU A 125 12.16 10.40 70.89
C LEU A 125 11.33 11.31 71.80
N LYS A 126 10.08 11.60 71.42
CA LYS A 126 9.16 12.40 72.25
C LYS A 126 8.94 11.76 73.62
N ARG A 127 8.68 10.46 73.67
CA ARG A 127 8.50 9.69 74.90
C ARG A 127 9.72 9.81 75.81
N THR A 128 10.91 9.62 75.24
CA THR A 128 12.18 9.68 75.99
C THR A 128 12.43 11.09 76.53
N GLN A 129 12.16 12.13 75.74
CA GLN A 129 12.24 13.52 76.17
C GLN A 129 11.27 13.85 77.30
N GLU A 130 10.03 13.34 77.25
CA GLU A 130 9.05 13.53 78.32
C GLU A 130 9.47 12.84 79.63
N LEU A 131 9.97 11.60 79.56
CA LEU A 131 10.48 10.86 80.71
C LEU A 131 11.68 11.58 81.37
N PHE A 132 12.58 12.12 80.54
CA PHE A 132 13.70 12.91 81.02
C PHE A 132 13.25 14.19 81.73
N LYS A 133 12.30 14.95 81.13
CA LYS A 133 11.71 16.15 81.76
C LYS A 133 11.02 15.87 83.09
N ARG A 134 10.43 14.68 83.24
CA ARG A 134 9.75 14.25 84.46
C ARG A 134 10.69 13.66 85.53
N GLY A 135 12.01 13.59 85.26
CA GLY A 135 13.02 13.16 86.23
C GLY A 135 13.12 11.63 86.44
N TYR A 136 12.49 10.83 85.57
CA TYR A 136 12.46 9.36 85.68
C TYR A 136 13.52 8.64 84.83
N ALA A 137 14.35 9.37 84.08
CA ALA A 137 15.42 8.79 83.26
C ALA A 137 16.79 9.27 83.74
N SER A 138 17.62 8.34 84.24
CA SER A 138 19.02 8.57 84.59
C SER A 138 19.88 8.63 83.32
N GLY A 139 20.80 9.59 83.27
CA GLY A 139 21.82 9.69 82.22
C GLY A 139 22.81 8.54 82.24
#